data_AF-A0P5N2-F1
#
_entry.id   AF-A0P5N2-F1
#
_cell.length_a   1.000
_cell.length_b   1.000
_cell.length_c   1.000
_cell.angle_alpha   90.00
_cell.angle_beta   90.00
_cell.angle_gamma   90.00
#
_symmetry.space_group_name_H-M   'P 1'
#
loop_
_entity.id
_entity.type
_entity.pdbx_description
1 polymer ?
#
loop_
_entity_poly.entity_id
_entity_poly.type
_entity_poly.pdbx_seq_one_letter_code
_entity_poly.pdbx_strand_id
1 'polypeptide(L)' 'MSNVIDQTVESPCVGVCQYNDEDYCSGCFRTSEEISEWSMMSKKEKRKVIELLPSRMEELF' A
#
# COMPACT_ATOMS: atom_id res chain seq x y z
N MET A 1 -12.75 12.41 19.85
CA MET A 1 -12.33 11.14 19.23
C MET A 1 -11.08 11.42 18.42
N SER A 2 -9.90 11.18 18.99
CA SER A 2 -8.64 11.46 18.31
C SER A 2 -8.38 10.35 17.29
N ASN A 3 -8.58 10.64 16.01
CA ASN A 3 -8.09 9.79 14.93
C ASN A 3 -6.56 9.85 14.97
N VAL A 4 -5.94 8.95 15.74
CA VAL A 4 -4.48 8.84 15.81
C VAL A 4 -4.02 8.16 14.54
N ILE A 5 -3.66 8.97 13.55
CA ILE A 5 -3.06 8.49 12.30
C ILE A 5 -1.66 7.97 12.65
N ASP A 6 -1.44 6.66 12.55
CA ASP A 6 -0.16 6.02 12.86
C ASP A 6 0.86 6.28 11.75
N GLN A 7 1.79 7.21 11.98
CA GLN A 7 2.86 7.59 11.03
C GLN A 7 4.16 6.80 11.23
N THR A 8 4.17 5.74 12.05
CA THR A 8 5.42 5.00 12.36
C THR A 8 5.85 4.01 11.27
N VAL A 9 5.02 3.83 10.24
CA VAL A 9 5.31 2.99 9.08
C VAL A 9 5.23 3.87 7.83
N GLU A 10 6.35 3.99 7.13
CA GLU A 10 6.44 4.80 5.92
C GLU A 10 5.60 4.20 4.78
N SER A 11 4.99 5.10 4.00
CA SER A 11 4.23 4.71 2.81
C SER A 11 5.18 4.26 1.71
N PRO A 12 4.96 3.10 1.06
CA PRO A 12 5.75 2.64 -0.08
C PRO A 12 5.39 3.40 -1.39
N CYS A 13 4.60 4.48 -1.30
CA CYS A 13 4.18 5.26 -2.46
C CYS A 13 5.36 6.01 -3.09
N VAL A 14 5.57 5.82 -4.39
CA VAL A 14 6.59 6.54 -5.16
C VAL A 14 6.06 7.78 -5.89
N GLY A 15 4.82 8.19 -5.62
CA GLY A 15 4.19 9.35 -6.27
C GLY A 15 3.66 9.07 -7.68
N VAL A 16 3.67 7.82 -8.12
CA VAL A 16 3.08 7.37 -9.38
C VAL A 16 1.77 6.64 -9.08
N CYS A 17 0.68 7.07 -9.73
CA CYS A 17 -0.63 6.44 -9.64
C CYS A 17 -1.05 5.96 -11.03
N GLN A 18 -0.61 4.75 -11.36
CA GLN A 18 -0.97 4.04 -12.60
C GLN A 18 -1.26 2.60 -12.20
N TYR A 19 -2.35 2.03 -12.70
CA TYR A 19 -2.76 0.66 -12.38
C TYR A 19 -2.50 -0.25 -13.58
N ASN A 20 -2.18 -1.51 -13.30
CA ASN A 20 -2.08 -2.57 -14.29
C ASN A 20 -3.45 -3.25 -14.51
N ASP A 21 -3.48 -4.30 -15.33
CA ASP A 21 -4.68 -5.08 -15.63
C ASP A 21 -5.23 -5.88 -14.43
N GLU A 22 -4.46 -5.98 -13.35
CA GLU A 22 -4.82 -6.67 -12.09
C GLU A 22 -5.21 -5.68 -10.96
N ASP A 23 -5.45 -4.41 -11.30
CA ASP A 23 -5.81 -3.33 -10.36
C ASP A 23 -4.75 -3.04 -9.27
N TYR A 24 -3.49 -3.41 -9.49
CA TYR A 24 -2.36 -2.99 -8.67
C TYR A 24 -1.69 -1.74 -9.23
N CYS A 25 -1.30 -0.84 -8.35
CA CYS A 25 -0.50 0.32 -8.72
C CYS A 25 0.89 -0.12 -9.20
N SER A 26 1.26 0.18 -10.45
CA SER A 26 2.55 -0.18 -11.06
C SER A 26 3.77 0.43 -10.36
N GLY A 27 3.57 1.45 -9.52
CA GLY A 27 4.65 2.10 -8.77
C GLY A 27 4.85 1.55 -7.35
N CYS A 28 3.76 1.26 -6.63
CA CYS A 28 3.84 0.84 -5.22
C CYS A 28 3.18 -0.51 -4.93
N PHE A 29 2.67 -1.19 -5.94
CA PHE A 29 2.11 -2.55 -5.90
C PHE A 29 0.96 -2.75 -4.91
N ARG A 30 0.32 -1.65 -4.53
CA ARG A 30 -0.87 -1.63 -3.68
C ARG A 30 -2.13 -1.50 -4.51
N THR A 31 -3.23 -2.01 -3.99
CA THR A 31 -4.56 -1.78 -4.57
C THR A 31 -5.03 -0.35 -4.29
N SER A 32 -6.04 0.10 -5.02
CA SER A 32 -6.69 1.39 -4.78
C SER A 32 -7.26 1.51 -3.36
N GLU A 33 -7.84 0.43 -2.84
CA GLU A 33 -8.36 0.32 -1.47
C GLU A 33 -7.25 0.52 -0.44
N GLU A 34 -6.15 -0.23 -0.54
CA GLU A 34 -4.98 -0.11 0.35
C GLU A 34 -4.37 1.29 0.33
N ILE A 35 -4.36 1.96 -0.83
CA ILE A 35 -3.90 3.34 -0.97
C ILE A 35 -4.82 4.30 -0.21
N SER A 36 -6.14 4.18 -0.40
CA SER A 36 -7.15 5.04 0.22
C SER A 36 -7.22 4.88 1.74
N GLU A 37 -7.07 3.65 2.23
CA GLU A 37 -7.18 3.31 3.64
C GLU A 37 -5.85 3.43 4.39
N TRP A 38 -4.73 3.64 3.69
CA TRP A 38 -3.38 3.65 4.28
C TRP A 38 -3.27 4.54 5.53
N SER A 39 -3.89 5.73 5.51
CA SER A 39 -3.84 6.63 6.67
C SER A 39 -4.58 6.09 7.90
N MET A 40 -5.59 5.25 7.70
CA MET A 40 -6.44 4.69 8.76
C MET A 40 -5.97 3.33 9.24
N MET A 41 -5.13 2.63 8.46
CA MET A 41 -4.55 1.34 8.83
C MET A 41 -3.69 1.43 10.09
N SER A 42 -3.78 0.41 10.94
CA SER A 42 -2.88 0.18 12.07
C SER A 42 -1.48 -0.20 11.59
N LYS A 43 -0.47 -0.04 12.46
CA LYS A 43 0.89 -0.57 12.23
C LYS A 43 0.94 -2.00 11.70
N LYS A 44 0.08 -2.86 12.24
CA LYS A 44 0.06 -4.29 11.90
C LYS A 44 -0.48 -4.49 10.48
N GLU A 45 -1.52 -3.77 10.10
CA GLU A 45 -2.08 -3.81 8.74
C GLU A 45 -1.09 -3.24 7.73
N LYS A 46 -0.48 -2.09 8.02
CA LYS A 46 0.55 -1.49 7.16
C LYS A 46 1.71 -2.43 6.88
N ARG A 47 2.21 -3.12 7.91
CA ARG A 47 3.29 -4.11 7.76
C ARG A 47 2.88 -5.28 6.88
N LYS A 48 1.68 -5.82 7.08
CA LYS A 48 1.15 -6.90 6.23
C LYS A 48 1.09 -6.49 4.76
N VAL A 49 0.59 -5.27 4.48
CA VAL A 49 0.55 -4.75 3.10
C VAL A 49 1.96 -4.67 2.51
N ILE A 50 2.93 -4.12 3.26
CA ILE A 50 4.33 -4.02 2.82
C ILE A 50 4.94 -5.40 2.56
N GLU A 51 4.66 -6.40 3.41
CA GLU A 51 5.15 -7.77 3.26
C GLU A 51 4.62 -8.47 2.00
N LEU A 52 3.45 -8.06 1.48
CA LEU A 52 2.86 -8.61 0.25
C LEU A 52 3.44 -7.99 -1.03
N LEU A 53 4.04 -6.80 -0.96
CA LEU A 53 4.50 -6.07 -2.16
C LEU A 53 5.58 -6.82 -2.96
N PRO A 54 6.58 -7.49 -2.35
CA PRO A 54 7.56 -8.27 -3.11
C PRO A 54 6.92 -9.38 -3.94
N SER A 55 5.98 -10.13 -3.36
CA SER A 55 5.28 -11.20 -4.09
C SER A 55 4.41 -10.65 -5.21
N ARG A 56 3.69 -9.54 -4.98
CA ARG A 56 2.92 -8.87 -6.04
C ARG A 56 3.80 -8.29 -7.14
N MET A 57 5.01 -7.86 -6.80
CA MET A 57 5.98 -7.42 -7.79
C MET A 57 6.45 -8.60 -8.65
N GLU A 58 6.74 -9.75 -8.05
CA GLU A 58 7.12 -10.97 -8.77
C GLU A 58 6.01 -11.50 -9.69
N GLU A 59 4.74 -11.39 -9.32
CA GLU A 59 3.60 -11.80 -10.17
C GLU A 59 3.43 -10.92 -11.42
N LEU A 60 4.02 -9.72 -11.43
CA LEU A 60 3.91 -8.76 -12.53
C LEU A 60 5.09 -8.76 -13.51
N PHE A 61 6.13 -9.55 -13.24
CA PHE A 61 7.31 -9.72 -14.09
C PHE A 61 7.41 -11.15 -14.63
#